data_AF-A0A382TAZ7-F1
#
_entry.id   AF-A0A382TAZ7-F1
#
_cell.length_a   1.000
_cell.length_b   1.000
_cell.length_c   1.000
_cell.angle_alpha   90.00
_cell.angle_beta   90.00
_cell.angle_gamma   90.00
#
_symmetry.space_group_name_H-M   'P 1'
#
loop_
_entity.id
_entity.type
_entity.pdbx_description
1 polymer ?
#
loop_
_entity_poly.entity_id
_entity_poly.type
_entity_poly.pdbx_seq_one_letter_code
_entity_poly.pdbx_strand_id
1 'polypeptide(L)'
;MKVDIHTHILPKNWPDLKERYGYGGFMQLEHHGPGCARMMLDDGLFREVQSNCWDPDVRLSACNRCGITVQVLSTVPVMFSYWAKPSDTADLAKILNDHIAGVVDKYPKRFVGLG
;
A
#
# COMPACT_ATOMS: atom_id res chain seq x y z
N MET A 1 20.22 16.99 -0.04
CA MET A 1 19.34 15.84 0.29
C MET A 1 17.90 16.31 0.16
N LYS A 2 17.05 15.56 -0.56
CA LYS A 2 15.63 15.90 -0.74
C LYS A 2 14.77 14.75 -0.21
N VAL A 3 13.86 15.07 0.71
CA VAL A 3 12.98 14.10 1.37
C VAL A 3 11.54 14.41 0.95
N ASP A 4 10.84 13.39 0.49
CA ASP A 4 9.41 13.47 0.19
C ASP A 4 8.64 12.80 1.34
N ILE A 5 7.88 13.61 2.07
CA ILE A 5 7.21 13.18 3.32
C ILE A 5 5.77 12.72 3.12
N HIS A 6 5.22 12.81 1.91
CA HIS A 6 3.81 12.50 1.64
C HIS A 6 3.72 11.52 0.48
N THR A 7 3.91 10.24 0.79
CA THR A 7 3.83 9.19 -0.22
C THR A 7 3.09 7.97 0.29
N HIS A 8 2.39 7.29 -0.62
CA HIS A 8 1.60 6.11 -0.31
C HIS A 8 2.12 4.87 -1.03
N ILE A 9 2.09 3.72 -0.34
CA ILE A 9 2.42 2.40 -0.86
C ILE A 9 1.40 1.37 -0.35
N LEU A 10 1.13 0.34 -1.15
CA LEU A 10 0.30 -0.81 -0.80
C LEU A 10 1.10 -2.11 -0.94
N PRO A 11 0.78 -3.17 -0.18
CA PRO A 11 1.26 -4.50 -0.48
C PRO A 11 0.82 -4.91 -1.89
N LYS A 12 1.64 -5.68 -2.60
CA LYS A 12 1.23 -6.20 -3.91
C LYS A 12 0.00 -7.10 -3.80
N ASN A 13 -0.10 -7.89 -2.74
CA ASN A 13 -1.25 -8.75 -2.45
C ASN A 13 -1.50 -8.75 -0.93
N TRP A 14 -2.75 -8.95 -0.55
CA TRP A 14 -3.18 -9.26 0.82
C TRP A 14 -4.34 -10.26 0.76
N PRO A 15 -4.73 -10.90 1.88
CA PRO A 15 -5.83 -11.85 1.90
C PRO A 15 -7.16 -11.24 1.43
N ASP A 16 -8.08 -12.07 0.94
CA ASP A 16 -9.47 -11.63 0.78
C ASP A 16 -10.03 -11.26 2.16
N LEU A 17 -10.21 -9.96 2.38
CA LEU A 17 -10.63 -9.38 3.65
C LEU A 17 -12.13 -9.64 3.91
N LYS A 18 -12.92 -9.80 2.84
CA LYS A 18 -14.35 -10.12 2.97
C LYS A 18 -14.51 -11.55 3.46
N GLU A 19 -13.75 -12.49 2.90
CA GLU A 19 -13.72 -13.87 3.37
C GLU A 19 -13.09 -13.97 4.78
N ARG A 20 -11.97 -13.28 5.01
CA ARG A 20 -11.23 -13.33 6.28
C ARG A 20 -12.03 -12.79 7.47
N TYR A 21 -12.78 -11.70 7.28
CA TYR A 21 -13.53 -11.04 8.36
C TYR A 21 -15.03 -11.39 8.36
N GLY A 22 -15.52 -12.02 7.29
CA GLY A 22 -16.91 -12.49 7.16
C GLY A 22 -17.92 -11.40 6.78
N TYR A 23 -17.47 -10.24 6.31
CA TYR A 23 -18.33 -9.14 5.82
C TYR A 23 -17.60 -8.23 4.82
N GLY A 24 -18.35 -7.55 3.95
CA GLY A 24 -17.82 -6.70 2.87
C GLY A 24 -17.40 -5.28 3.31
N GLY A 25 -17.11 -4.43 2.33
CA GLY A 25 -16.69 -3.04 2.55
C GLY A 25 -15.18 -2.80 2.59
N PHE A 26 -14.37 -3.83 2.31
CA PHE A 26 -12.91 -3.74 2.30
C PHE A 26 -12.35 -3.59 0.88
N MET A 27 -11.21 -2.90 0.78
CA MET A 27 -10.47 -2.78 -0.47
C MET A 27 -9.79 -4.10 -0.86
N GLN A 28 -9.87 -4.44 -2.13
CA GLN A 28 -9.09 -5.50 -2.78
C GLN A 28 -8.28 -4.93 -3.94
N LEU A 29 -7.16 -5.58 -4.26
CA LEU A 29 -6.32 -5.21 -5.38
C LEU A 29 -6.35 -6.32 -6.44
N GLU A 30 -6.98 -6.04 -7.57
CA GLU A 30 -7.10 -6.97 -8.70
C GLU A 30 -6.05 -6.64 -9.76
N HIS A 31 -5.08 -7.53 -9.96
CA HIS A 31 -4.06 -7.38 -11.01
C HIS A 31 -4.62 -7.85 -12.35
N HIS A 32 -4.76 -6.93 -13.30
CA HIS A 32 -5.41 -7.21 -14.60
C HIS A 32 -4.46 -7.00 -15.81
N GLY A 33 -3.16 -6.83 -15.57
CA GLY A 33 -2.14 -6.73 -16.62
C GLY A 33 -0.74 -6.46 -16.08
N PRO A 34 0.31 -6.47 -16.93
CA PRO A 34 1.67 -6.20 -16.51
C PRO A 34 1.81 -4.81 -15.89
N GLY A 35 1.96 -4.77 -14.55
CA GLY A 35 2.11 -3.53 -13.80
C GLY A 35 0.83 -2.70 -13.65
N CYS A 36 -0.34 -3.27 -13.92
CA CYS A 36 -1.64 -2.60 -13.78
C CYS A 36 -2.53 -3.37 -12.80
N ALA A 37 -3.17 -2.63 -11.90
CA ALA A 37 -4.14 -3.20 -10.98
C ALA A 37 -5.31 -2.24 -10.72
N ARG A 38 -6.43 -2.81 -10.30
CA ARG A 38 -7.64 -2.10 -9.89
C ARG A 38 -7.81 -2.23 -8.39
N MET A 39 -8.03 -1.11 -7.73
CA MET A 39 -8.53 -1.11 -6.36
C MET A 39 -10.05 -1.25 -6.43
N MET A 40 -10.57 -2.33 -5.87
CA MET A 40 -11.97 -2.71 -5.88
C MET A 40 -12.56 -2.58 -4.46
N LEU A 41 -13.74 -1.99 -4.33
CA LEU A 41 -14.54 -1.99 -3.12
C LEU A 41 -15.75 -2.90 -3.36
N ASP A 42 -15.75 -4.09 -2.75
CA ASP A 42 -16.68 -5.14 -3.13
C ASP A 42 -16.69 -5.30 -4.67
N ASP A 43 -17.83 -5.09 -5.34
CA ASP A 43 -17.95 -5.21 -6.80
C ASP A 43 -17.68 -3.90 -7.57
N GLY A 44 -17.38 -2.81 -6.86
CA GLY A 44 -17.20 -1.48 -7.43
C GLY A 44 -15.73 -1.12 -7.69
N LEU A 45 -15.42 -0.59 -8.88
CA LEU A 45 -14.11 -0.01 -9.16
C LEU A 45 -13.92 1.31 -8.40
N PHE A 46 -12.94 1.36 -7.50
CA PHE A 46 -12.56 2.59 -6.80
C PHE A 46 -11.58 3.43 -7.64
N ARG A 47 -10.47 2.82 -8.08
CA ARG A 47 -9.50 3.45 -8.99
C ARG A 47 -8.55 2.44 -9.63
N GLU A 48 -7.98 2.80 -10.77
CA GLU A 48 -6.84 2.08 -11.35
C GLU A 48 -5.50 2.62 -10.80
N VAL A 49 -4.55 1.72 -10.62
CA VAL A 49 -3.20 2.00 -10.11
C VAL A 49 -2.15 1.25 -10.93
N GLN A 50 -0.94 1.78 -10.94
CA GLN A 50 0.22 1.19 -11.61
C GLN A 50 1.19 0.57 -10.60
N SER A 51 2.18 -0.18 -11.10
CA SER A 51 3.17 -0.87 -10.28
C SER A 51 3.91 0.02 -9.30
N ASN A 52 4.07 1.32 -9.59
CA ASN A 52 4.63 2.27 -8.63
C ASN A 52 3.86 2.34 -7.30
N CYS A 53 2.61 1.86 -7.23
CA CYS A 53 1.81 1.83 -6.01
C CYS A 53 2.21 0.69 -5.05
N TRP A 54 2.87 -0.37 -5.52
CA TRP A 54 3.28 -1.52 -4.68
C TRP A 54 4.73 -2.01 -4.90
N ASP A 55 5.37 -1.63 -6.00
CA ASP A 55 6.72 -2.08 -6.37
C ASP A 55 7.78 -1.05 -5.94
N PRO A 56 8.60 -1.35 -4.91
CA PRO A 56 9.60 -0.41 -4.43
C PRO A 56 10.72 -0.15 -5.44
N ASP A 57 11.05 -1.10 -6.32
CA ASP A 57 12.11 -0.92 -7.34
C ASP A 57 11.67 0.09 -8.42
N VAL A 58 10.40 0.03 -8.83
CA VAL A 58 9.80 1.03 -9.72
C VAL A 58 9.79 2.42 -9.06
N ARG A 59 9.46 2.49 -7.76
CA ARG A 59 9.49 3.76 -7.00
C ARG A 59 10.88 4.34 -6.89
N LEU A 60 11.89 3.51 -6.60
CA LEU A 60 13.29 3.95 -6.51
C LEU A 60 13.77 4.55 -7.83
N SER A 61 13.41 3.91 -8.95
CA SER A 61 13.74 4.41 -10.28
C SER A 61 13.12 5.79 -10.53
N ALA A 62 11.86 6.00 -10.14
CA ALA A 62 11.21 7.31 -10.21
C ALA A 62 11.86 8.34 -9.28
N CYS A 63 12.17 7.97 -8.04
CA CYS A 63 12.86 8.83 -7.08
C CYS A 63 14.20 9.32 -7.63
N ASN A 64 14.99 8.43 -8.23
CA ASN A 64 16.28 8.77 -8.84
C ASN A 64 16.12 9.80 -9.97
N ARG A 65 15.10 9.63 -10.84
CA ARG A 65 14.80 10.59 -11.92
C ARG A 65 14.34 11.96 -11.39
N CYS A 66 13.59 11.99 -10.30
CA CYS A 66 13.07 13.21 -9.69
C CYS A 66 14.02 13.87 -8.68
N GLY A 67 15.21 13.30 -8.45
CA GLY A 67 16.16 13.79 -7.45
C GLY A 67 15.68 13.64 -5.99
N ILE A 68 14.77 12.70 -5.72
CA ILE A 68 14.29 12.37 -4.36
C ILE A 68 15.25 11.37 -3.71
N THR A 69 15.85 11.77 -2.59
CA THR A 69 16.80 10.94 -1.85
C THR A 69 16.08 9.90 -1.00
N VAL A 70 15.06 10.32 -0.25
CA VAL A 70 14.29 9.49 0.68
C VAL A 70 12.79 9.75 0.52
N GLN A 71 11.96 8.70 0.56
CA GLN A 71 10.50 8.83 0.74
C GLN A 71 10.07 8.33 2.11
N VAL A 72 9.12 9.04 2.72
CA VAL A 72 8.36 8.54 3.87
C VAL A 72 7.11 7.84 3.35
N LEU A 73 6.98 6.56 3.65
CA LEU A 73 5.94 5.66 3.18
C LEU A 73 4.82 5.57 4.21
N SER A 74 3.59 5.67 3.74
CA SER A 74 2.36 5.41 4.50
C SER A 74 1.41 4.57 3.65
N THR A 75 0.35 4.01 4.25
CA THR A 75 -0.72 3.37 3.46
C THR A 75 -1.60 4.41 2.76
N VAL A 76 -2.46 3.98 1.84
CA VAL A 76 -3.47 4.83 1.20
C VAL A 76 -4.64 5.05 2.19
N PRO A 77 -5.19 6.27 2.34
CA PRO A 77 -6.25 6.55 3.33
C PRO A 77 -7.49 5.64 3.27
N VAL A 78 -7.85 5.15 2.08
CA VAL A 78 -8.98 4.22 1.92
C VAL A 78 -8.78 2.89 2.67
N MET A 79 -7.54 2.56 3.03
CA MET A 79 -7.20 1.37 3.83
C MET A 79 -7.39 1.55 5.33
N PHE A 80 -7.65 2.77 5.83
CA PHE A 80 -7.75 3.04 7.28
C PHE A 80 -8.82 2.20 7.98
N SER A 81 -9.94 1.93 7.29
CA SER A 81 -10.96 0.98 7.75
C SER A 81 -11.48 1.25 9.19
N TYR A 82 -11.53 2.52 9.62
CA TYR A 82 -11.98 2.90 10.97
C TYR A 82 -13.47 2.65 11.24
N TRP A 83 -14.23 2.31 10.21
CA TRP A 83 -15.64 1.91 10.30
C TRP A 83 -15.81 0.43 10.68
N ALA A 84 -14.76 -0.39 10.52
CA ALA A 84 -14.79 -1.84 10.72
C ALA A 84 -14.68 -2.23 12.21
N LYS A 85 -14.80 -3.53 12.51
CA LYS A 85 -14.60 -4.03 13.87
C LYS A 85 -13.15 -3.77 14.31
N PRO A 86 -12.91 -3.34 15.57
CA PRO A 86 -11.56 -2.99 16.03
C PRO A 86 -10.52 -4.11 15.87
N SER A 87 -10.91 -5.38 16.08
CA SER A 87 -10.02 -6.53 15.88
C SER A 87 -9.54 -6.69 14.44
N ASP A 88 -10.45 -6.44 13.50
CA ASP A 88 -10.24 -6.68 12.08
C ASP A 88 -9.44 -5.51 11.48
N THR A 89 -9.72 -4.29 11.94
CA THR A 89 -8.89 -3.12 11.66
C THR A 89 -7.46 -3.29 12.21
N ALA A 90 -7.30 -3.85 13.41
CA ALA A 90 -5.98 -4.11 13.98
C ALA A 90 -5.19 -5.15 13.19
N ASP A 91 -5.85 -6.23 12.74
CA ASP A 91 -5.25 -7.24 11.86
C ASP A 91 -4.81 -6.65 10.52
N LEU A 92 -5.68 -5.85 9.87
CA LEU A 92 -5.34 -5.16 8.62
C LEU A 92 -4.18 -4.16 8.82
N ALA A 93 -4.21 -3.36 9.89
CA ALA A 93 -3.14 -2.42 10.21
C ALA A 93 -1.81 -3.15 10.37
N LYS A 94 -1.80 -4.32 11.04
CA LYS A 94 -0.61 -5.15 11.15
C LYS A 94 -0.09 -5.61 9.77
N ILE A 95 -0.97 -6.10 8.88
CA ILE A 95 -0.57 -6.51 7.52
C ILE A 95 0.09 -5.35 6.75
N LEU A 96 -0.52 -4.16 6.82
CA LEU A 96 0.00 -2.96 6.13
C LEU A 96 1.33 -2.50 6.72
N ASN A 97 1.45 -2.50 8.04
CA ASN A 97 2.64 -2.04 8.75
C ASN A 97 3.81 -3.01 8.58
N ASP A 98 3.55 -4.32 8.64
CA ASP A 98 4.56 -5.35 8.38
C ASP A 98 5.08 -5.24 6.92
N HIS A 99 4.21 -4.92 5.96
CA HIS A 99 4.64 -4.65 4.58
C HIS A 99 5.52 -3.40 4.47
N ILE A 100 5.11 -2.27 5.08
CA ILE A 100 5.91 -1.04 5.08
C ILE A 100 7.28 -1.29 5.72
N ALA A 101 7.32 -1.98 6.86
CA ALA A 101 8.57 -2.37 7.52
C ALA A 101 9.46 -3.20 6.60
N GLY A 102 8.90 -4.22 5.91
CA GLY A 102 9.65 -5.04 4.95
C GLY A 102 10.23 -4.23 3.78
N VAL A 103 9.53 -3.21 3.29
CA VAL A 103 10.06 -2.31 2.24
C VAL A 103 11.19 -1.43 2.78
N VAL A 104 11.05 -0.92 4.00
CA VAL A 104 12.09 -0.14 4.68
C VAL A 104 13.33 -1.01 4.91
N ASP A 105 13.19 -2.23 5.39
CA ASP A 105 14.29 -3.17 5.63
C ASP A 105 15.04 -3.51 4.34
N LYS A 106 14.33 -3.63 3.20
CA LYS A 106 14.94 -3.87 1.89
C LYS A 106 15.75 -2.66 1.40
N TYR A 107 15.34 -1.43 1.71
CA TYR A 107 16.03 -0.20 1.29
C TYR A 107 16.11 0.86 2.40
N PRO A 108 16.86 0.61 3.49
CA PRO A 108 16.79 1.40 4.73
C PRO A 108 17.37 2.81 4.58
N LYS A 109 18.13 3.05 3.52
CA LYS A 109 18.69 4.38 3.18
C LYS A 109 17.78 5.20 2.26
N ARG A 110 16.67 4.61 1.77
CA ARG A 110 15.80 5.19 0.74
C ARG A 110 14.36 5.38 1.22
N PHE A 111 13.92 4.57 2.18
CA PHE A 111 12.57 4.62 2.70
C PHE A 111 12.54 4.72 4.23
N VAL A 112 11.54 5.42 4.74
CA VAL A 112 11.16 5.49 6.16
C VAL A 112 9.67 5.18 6.23
N GLY A 113 9.19 4.49 7.26
CA GLY A 113 7.78 4.08 7.39
C GLY A 113 6.99 4.90 8.41
N LEU A 114 5.72 5.14 8.11
CA LEU A 114 4.67 5.56 9.03
C LEU A 114 3.60 4.46 9.04
N GLY A 115 3.45 3.79 10.18
CA GLY A 115 2.45 2.75 10.41
C GLY A 115 1.32 3.19 11.32
#